data_AF-A0A946MIR0-F1
#
_entry.id   AF-A0A946MIR0-F1
#
_cell.length_a   1.000
_cell.length_b   1.000
_cell.length_c   1.000
_cell.angle_alpha   90.00
_cell.angle_beta   90.00
_cell.angle_gamma   90.00
#
_symmetry.space_group_name_H-M   'P 1'
#
loop_
_entity.id
_entity.type
_entity.pdbx_description
1 polymer ?
#
loop_
_entity_poly.entity_id
_entity_poly.type
_entity_poly.pdbx_seq_one_letter_code
_entity_poly.pdbx_strand_id
1 'polypeptide(L)'
;DIIKTQTHDCISKGLMLSQKLSTDPDLVNDSIAIMKIFLRDLIIFKFNPKKIVNLDFFDVFADISKRVEIKKTGEWIKELYKTEKRLTANSTLRLTLDRFFLTIVIHKGKLIYD
;
A
#
# COMPACT_ATOMS: atom_id res chain seq x y z
N ASP A 1 -19.78 8.70 -14.58
CA ASP A 1 -19.39 9.77 -13.63
C ASP A 1 -17.96 9.60 -13.18
N ILE A 2 -17.15 10.64 -13.36
CA ILE A 2 -15.67 10.70 -13.28
C ILE A 2 -15.07 9.92 -12.09
N ILE A 3 -15.77 9.86 -10.96
CA ILE A 3 -15.40 9.13 -9.74
C ILE A 3 -15.29 7.60 -9.96
N LYS A 4 -16.19 7.01 -10.76
CA LYS A 4 -16.13 5.58 -11.13
C LYS A 4 -14.91 5.27 -12.00
N THR A 5 -14.58 6.16 -12.94
CA THR A 5 -13.42 6.02 -13.84
C THR A 5 -12.09 6.07 -13.08
N GLN A 6 -11.95 6.99 -12.12
CA GLN A 6 -10.75 7.08 -11.28
C GLN A 6 -10.58 5.86 -10.36
N THR A 7 -11.69 5.30 -9.86
CA THR A 7 -11.64 4.10 -9.00
C THR A 7 -11.23 2.86 -9.80
N HIS A 8 -11.74 2.70 -11.02
CA HIS A 8 -11.34 1.63 -11.93
C HIS A 8 -9.85 1.68 -12.29
N ASP A 9 -9.31 2.88 -12.56
CA ASP A 9 -7.88 3.08 -12.83
C ASP A 9 -7.01 2.70 -11.62
N CYS A 10 -7.38 3.14 -10.41
CA CYS A 10 -6.67 2.75 -9.18
C CYS A 10 -6.71 1.24 -8.91
N ILE A 11 -7.85 0.58 -9.15
CA ILE A 11 -7.98 -0.88 -9.00
C ILE A 11 -7.07 -1.59 -9.99
N SER A 12 -7.10 -1.17 -11.27
CA SER A 12 -6.25 -1.74 -12.31
C SER A 12 -4.77 -1.61 -11.95
N LYS A 13 -4.32 -0.42 -11.54
CA LYS A 13 -2.94 -0.17 -11.10
C LYS A 13 -2.54 -1.04 -9.91
N GLY A 14 -3.42 -1.19 -8.92
CA GLY A 14 -3.18 -2.05 -7.76
C GLY A 14 -3.00 -3.52 -8.16
N LEU A 15 -3.85 -4.03 -9.04
CA LEU A 15 -3.76 -5.41 -9.54
C LEU A 15 -2.55 -5.63 -10.45
N MET A 16 -2.14 -4.64 -11.24
CA MET A 16 -0.91 -4.69 -12.03
C MET A 16 0.33 -4.75 -11.13
N LEU A 17 0.36 -3.94 -10.07
CA LEU A 17 1.47 -3.95 -9.12
C LEU A 17 1.58 -5.29 -8.39
N SER A 18 0.44 -5.82 -7.92
CA SER A 18 0.37 -7.19 -7.39
C SER A 18 0.96 -8.22 -8.35
N GLN A 19 0.71 -8.07 -9.67
CA GLN A 19 1.12 -9.08 -10.66
C GLN A 19 2.62 -9.04 -10.82
N LYS A 20 3.14 -7.82 -10.96
CA LYS A 20 4.57 -7.56 -11.09
C LYS A 20 5.33 -8.10 -9.88
N LEU A 21 4.86 -7.81 -8.68
CA LEU A 21 5.46 -8.31 -7.44
C LEU A 21 5.35 -9.83 -7.28
N SER A 22 4.27 -10.44 -7.77
CA SER A 22 4.11 -11.89 -7.73
C SER A 22 4.95 -12.66 -8.75
N THR A 23 5.52 -11.97 -9.73
CA THR A 23 6.32 -12.59 -10.80
C THR A 23 7.70 -13.04 -10.30
N ASP A 24 8.20 -12.41 -9.23
CA ASP A 24 9.50 -12.72 -8.63
C ASP A 24 9.32 -12.91 -7.11
N PRO A 25 8.98 -14.14 -6.65
CA PRO A 25 8.69 -14.41 -5.25
C PRO A 25 9.86 -14.11 -4.30
N ASP A 26 11.10 -14.21 -4.79
CA ASP A 26 12.30 -14.01 -3.97
C ASP A 26 12.43 -12.54 -3.53
N LEU A 27 11.94 -11.60 -4.34
CA LEU A 27 11.96 -10.17 -4.06
C LEU A 27 10.78 -9.67 -3.21
N VAL A 28 9.84 -10.54 -2.84
CA VAL A 28 8.61 -10.12 -2.15
C VAL A 28 8.90 -9.53 -0.77
N ASN A 29 9.80 -10.17 -0.02
CA ASN A 29 10.14 -9.71 1.32
C ASN A 29 10.79 -8.32 1.28
N ASP A 30 11.69 -8.10 0.33
CA ASP A 30 12.33 -6.80 0.10
C ASP A 30 11.30 -5.75 -0.36
N SER A 31 10.40 -6.13 -1.27
CA SER A 31 9.31 -5.27 -1.73
C SER A 31 8.39 -4.85 -0.58
N ILE A 32 8.08 -5.77 0.35
CA ILE A 32 7.31 -5.46 1.55
C ILE A 32 8.07 -4.54 2.49
N ALA A 33 9.38 -4.76 2.67
CA ALA A 33 10.22 -3.87 3.46
C ALA A 33 10.22 -2.43 2.89
N ILE A 34 10.34 -2.30 1.57
CA ILE A 34 10.23 -1.00 0.88
C ILE A 34 8.85 -0.37 1.12
N MET A 35 7.76 -1.14 0.98
CA MET A 35 6.40 -0.64 1.25
C MET A 35 6.24 -0.18 2.70
N LYS A 36 6.82 -0.88 3.69
CA LYS A 36 6.80 -0.45 5.09
C LYS A 36 7.50 0.88 5.29
N ILE A 37 8.69 1.04 4.73
CA ILE A 37 9.47 2.27 4.85
C ILE A 37 8.73 3.43 4.18
N PHE A 38 8.17 3.21 3.00
CA PHE A 38 7.35 4.21 2.31
C PHE A 38 6.14 4.64 3.14
N LEU A 39 5.36 3.68 3.66
CA LEU A 39 4.19 4.00 4.50
C LEU A 39 4.58 4.66 5.83
N ARG A 40 5.71 4.28 6.43
CA ARG A 40 6.27 4.94 7.62
C ARG A 40 6.62 6.39 7.32
N ASP A 41 7.31 6.62 6.21
CA ASP A 41 7.72 7.97 5.80
C ASP A 41 6.49 8.85 5.51
N LEU A 42 5.40 8.31 4.95
CA LEU A 42 4.13 9.05 4.81
C LEU A 42 3.59 9.55 6.14
N ILE A 43 3.72 8.76 7.22
CA ILE A 43 3.29 9.18 8.57
C ILE A 43 4.27 10.20 9.14
N ILE A 44 5.56 9.88 9.14
CA ILE A 44 6.60 10.74 9.74
C ILE A 44 6.63 12.10 9.07
N PHE A 45 6.45 12.15 7.74
CA PHE A 45 6.49 13.40 6.99
C PHE A 45 5.51 14.44 7.54
N LYS A 46 4.32 14.02 7.99
CA LYS A 46 3.31 14.94 8.55
C LYS A 46 3.75 15.62 9.86
N PHE A 47 4.66 15.00 10.61
CA PHE A 47 5.09 15.48 11.92
C PHE A 47 6.53 16.02 11.91
N ASN A 48 7.42 15.37 11.17
CA ASN A 48 8.82 15.73 11.06
C ASN A 48 9.38 15.36 9.67
N PRO A 49 9.15 16.19 8.63
CA PRO A 49 9.55 15.94 7.25
C PRO A 49 11.03 15.59 7.06
N LYS A 50 11.92 16.11 7.92
CA LYS A 50 13.37 15.92 7.82
C LYS A 50 13.86 14.55 8.32
N LYS A 51 12.95 13.71 8.87
CA LYS A 51 13.28 12.40 9.46
C LYS A 51 12.81 11.19 8.62
N ILE A 52 12.33 11.43 7.41
CA ILE A 52 12.03 10.35 6.46
C ILE A 52 13.33 9.72 5.94
N VAL A 53 13.27 8.46 5.49
CA VAL A 53 14.43 7.79 4.86
C VAL A 53 14.57 8.22 3.40
N ASN A 54 13.45 8.30 2.68
CA ASN A 54 13.39 8.58 1.25
C ASN A 54 13.43 10.09 0.95
N LEU A 55 14.53 10.75 1.33
CA LEU A 55 14.72 12.20 1.19
C LEU A 55 14.80 12.66 -0.27
N ASP A 56 15.24 11.79 -1.17
CA ASP A 56 15.20 11.98 -2.62
C ASP A 56 13.77 12.14 -3.17
N PHE A 57 12.77 11.62 -2.45
CA PHE A 57 11.36 11.77 -2.79
C PHE A 57 10.65 12.85 -1.98
N PHE A 58 11.37 13.77 -1.34
CA PHE A 58 10.79 14.77 -0.42
C PHE A 58 9.59 15.52 -1.01
N ASP A 59 9.69 16.01 -2.24
CA ASP A 59 8.62 16.75 -2.91
C ASP A 59 7.38 15.89 -3.18
N VAL A 60 7.60 14.60 -3.50
CA VAL A 60 6.52 13.62 -3.67
C VAL A 60 5.79 13.41 -2.35
N PHE A 61 6.52 13.26 -1.24
CA PHE A 61 5.91 13.17 0.09
C PHE A 61 5.18 14.46 0.48
N ALA A 62 5.73 15.63 0.12
CA ALA A 62 5.08 16.92 0.34
C ALA A 62 3.70 16.98 -0.34
N ASP A 63 3.61 16.52 -1.59
CA ASP A 63 2.35 16.53 -2.33
C ASP A 63 1.36 15.46 -1.88
N ILE A 64 1.83 14.26 -1.55
CA ILE A 64 0.96 13.21 -1.00
C ILE A 64 0.40 13.63 0.36
N SER A 65 1.21 14.26 1.22
CA SER A 65 0.81 14.63 2.58
C SER A 65 -0.37 15.61 2.63
N LYS A 66 -0.52 16.43 1.59
CA LYS A 66 -1.66 17.36 1.40
C LYS A 66 -2.97 16.63 1.04
N ARG A 67 -2.88 15.44 0.44
CA ARG A 67 -4.02 14.71 -0.15
C ARG A 67 -4.47 13.51 0.68
N VAL A 68 -3.59 12.93 1.48
CA VAL A 68 -3.84 11.67 2.20
C VAL A 68 -3.97 11.91 3.69
N GLU A 69 -5.05 11.44 4.31
CA GLU A 69 -5.25 11.51 5.75
C GLU A 69 -4.32 10.56 6.52
N ILE A 70 -3.82 10.98 7.69
CA ILE A 70 -2.94 10.14 8.53
C ILE A 70 -3.63 8.83 8.93
N LYS A 71 -4.93 8.90 9.27
CA LYS A 71 -5.73 7.73 9.65
C LYS A 71 -5.72 6.67 8.55
N LYS A 72 -5.89 7.09 7.29
CA LYS A 72 -5.86 6.24 6.11
C LYS A 72 -4.51 5.53 5.94
N THR A 73 -3.40 6.27 6.08
CA THR A 73 -2.05 5.67 6.07
C THR A 73 -1.87 4.64 7.20
N GLY A 74 -2.40 4.93 8.38
CA GLY A 74 -2.39 3.98 9.51
C GLY A 74 -3.17 2.70 9.23
N GLU A 75 -4.30 2.78 8.52
CA GLU A 75 -5.06 1.61 8.07
C GLU A 75 -4.28 0.80 7.03
N TRP A 76 -3.60 1.45 6.08
CA TRP A 76 -2.74 0.78 5.10
C TRP A 76 -1.59 -0.01 5.75
N ILE A 77 -0.95 0.54 6.79
CA ILE A 77 0.09 -0.17 7.54
C ILE A 77 -0.48 -1.42 8.23
N LYS A 78 -1.67 -1.31 8.84
CA LYS A 78 -2.33 -2.45 9.48
C LYS A 78 -2.65 -3.55 8.46
N GLU A 79 -3.12 -3.17 7.27
CA GLU A 79 -3.37 -4.14 6.19
C GLU A 79 -2.08 -4.76 5.67
N LEU A 80 -1.00 -3.99 5.51
CA LEU A 80 0.30 -4.54 5.11
C LEU A 80 0.81 -5.58 6.12
N TYR A 81 0.68 -5.31 7.42
CA TYR A 81 1.04 -6.28 8.46
C TYR A 81 0.19 -7.56 8.42
N LYS A 82 -1.10 -7.46 8.11
CA LYS A 82 -1.96 -8.64 7.90
C LYS A 82 -1.54 -9.43 6.65
N THR A 83 -1.15 -8.74 5.59
CA THR A 83 -0.65 -9.34 4.35
C THR A 83 0.61 -10.16 4.61
N GLU A 84 1.56 -9.61 5.37
CA GLU A 84 2.77 -10.33 5.78
C GLU A 84 2.45 -11.62 6.54
N LYS A 85 1.57 -11.54 7.54
CA LYS A 85 1.14 -12.72 8.30
C LYS A 85 0.57 -13.82 7.39
N ARG A 86 -0.22 -13.44 6.37
CA ARG A 86 -0.78 -14.40 5.40
C ARG A 86 0.30 -15.02 4.54
N LEU A 87 1.28 -14.24 4.08
CA LEU A 87 2.41 -14.75 3.30
C LEU A 87 3.24 -15.75 4.12
N THR A 88 3.48 -15.46 5.40
CA THR A 88 4.17 -16.41 6.31
C THR A 88 3.36 -17.67 6.60
N ALA A 89 2.04 -17.63 6.41
CA ALA A 89 1.14 -18.77 6.58
C ALA A 89 0.97 -19.61 5.30
N ASN A 90 1.91 -19.53 4.34
CA ASN A 90 1.89 -20.25 3.06
C ASN A 90 0.68 -19.95 2.17
N SER A 91 0.12 -18.74 2.25
CA SER A 91 -0.94 -18.29 1.33
C SER A 91 -0.37 -17.97 -0.06
N THR A 92 -1.18 -18.11 -1.11
CA THR A 92 -0.79 -17.75 -2.48
C THR A 92 -0.38 -16.28 -2.56
N LEU A 93 0.84 -16.02 -3.00
CA LEU A 93 1.43 -14.68 -3.10
C LEU A 93 0.54 -13.71 -3.89
N ARG A 94 0.16 -14.09 -5.12
CA ARG A 94 -0.67 -13.28 -6.02
C ARG A 94 -2.01 -12.87 -5.38
N LEU A 95 -2.75 -13.83 -4.83
CA LEU A 95 -4.05 -13.54 -4.21
C LEU A 95 -3.90 -12.69 -2.94
N THR A 96 -2.84 -12.92 -2.18
CA THR A 96 -2.56 -12.17 -0.96
C THR A 96 -2.24 -10.69 -1.28
N LEU A 97 -1.45 -10.44 -2.33
CA LEU A 97 -1.16 -9.10 -2.81
C LEU A 97 -2.37 -8.44 -3.48
N ASP A 98 -3.16 -9.16 -4.28
CA ASP A 98 -4.41 -8.65 -4.85
C ASP A 98 -5.34 -8.14 -3.75
N ARG A 99 -5.51 -8.95 -2.70
CA ARG A 99 -6.30 -8.56 -1.52
C ARG A 99 -5.77 -7.28 -0.89
N PHE A 100 -4.46 -7.17 -0.69
CA PHE A 100 -3.85 -5.96 -0.12
C PHE A 100 -4.17 -4.72 -0.96
N PHE A 101 -3.84 -4.75 -2.26
CA PHE A 101 -4.03 -3.60 -3.14
C PHE A 101 -5.50 -3.22 -3.33
N LEU A 102 -6.39 -4.21 -3.46
CA LEU A 102 -7.82 -3.96 -3.50
C LEU A 102 -8.32 -3.30 -2.20
N THR A 103 -7.85 -3.76 -1.04
CA THR A 103 -8.28 -3.22 0.26
C THR A 103 -7.85 -1.76 0.44
N ILE A 104 -6.62 -1.40 0.05
CA ILE A 104 -6.13 -0.03 0.23
C ILE A 104 -6.75 0.95 -0.79
N VAL A 105 -7.09 0.48 -2.00
CA VAL A 105 -7.75 1.25 -3.06
C VAL A 105 -9.24 1.44 -2.77
N ILE A 106 -9.92 0.34 -2.46
CA ILE A 106 -11.35 0.32 -2.16
C ILE A 106 -11.49 0.61 -0.67
N HIS A 107 -11.40 1.89 -0.30
CA HIS A 107 -11.72 2.34 1.06
C HIS A 107 -13.23 2.14 1.32
N LYS A 108 -13.61 0.91 1.61
CA LYS A 108 -14.92 0.53 2.14
C LYS A 108 -14.68 -0.21 3.43
N GLY A 109 -15.24 0.32 4.52
CA GLY A 109 -15.42 -0.47 5.73
C GLY A 109 -16.02 -1.83 5.36
N LYS A 110 -15.42 -2.90 5.89
CA LYS A 110 -15.88 -4.30 5.77
C LYS A 110 -16.25 -4.72 4.33
N LEU A 111 -15.25 -5.14 3.56
CA LEU A 111 -15.47 -6.29 2.67
C LEU A 111 -15.07 -7.55 3.44
N ILE A 112 -16.06 -8.12 4.12
CA ILE A 112 -16.01 -9.51 4.57
C ILE A 112 -16.10 -10.32 3.29
N TYR A 113 -14.99 -10.93 2.89
CA TYR A 113 -15.05 -12.11 2.05
C TYR A 113 -14.99 -13.26 3.04
N ASP A 114 -16.10 -13.98 3.14
CA ASP A 114 -16.21 -15.30 3.78
C ASP A 114 -15.16 -16.26 3.19
#